data_AF-A0A9Q1GHL8-F1
#
_entry.id   AF-A0A9Q1GHL8-F1
#
_cell.length_a   1.000
_cell.length_b   1.000
_cell.length_c   1.000
_cell.angle_alpha   90.00
_cell.angle_beta   90.00
_cell.angle_gamma   90.00
#
_symmetry.space_group_name_H-M   'P 1'
#
loop_
_entity.id
_entity.type
_entity.pdbx_description
1 polymer ?
#
loop_
_entity_poly.entity_id
_entity_poly.type
_entity_poly.pdbx_seq_one_letter_code
_entity_poly.pdbx_strand_id
1 'polypeptide(L)'
;MATFASPSLVCLRSVYNDKYLRYRYENVQTRGLLQFAGENAMDPYAQFEVEKAKTWAGLVHLKSRYTNKYLVRWSPNHDWITASAYTTNEDQSSWACTLFKPILVEDSDGTKKLRLLHVQLGNYACLSRSAAPFDSCLFAGSKDPDKNSCDVLAIIDWESIFRFPRRVAFKGDNGLFLGATMHDGQPGLRFAFSDPKDPQVVQQIFPAPDGTIFIRSEHYGKFWRTGEDDWNWIVVDAEDPRGTENTDVMFRHSVLDTNSVALFSMKSTTFLKRYTSTARESFLRALAPNIDRFAPLLVVDMMKAQQPSLLWDIQGVFLHLTSFKF
;
A
#
# COMPACT_ATOMS: atom_id res chain seq x y z
N MET A 1 5.52 -4.58 -31.80
CA MET A 1 6.30 -4.39 -30.57
C MET A 1 5.62 -5.16 -29.47
N ALA A 2 6.27 -6.19 -28.92
CA ALA A 2 5.72 -6.97 -27.82
C ALA A 2 5.74 -6.10 -26.56
N THR A 3 4.56 -5.68 -26.09
CA THR A 3 4.39 -5.16 -24.74
C THR A 3 4.55 -6.35 -23.80
N PHE A 4 5.74 -6.49 -23.21
CA PHE A 4 5.94 -7.40 -22.09
C PHE A 4 5.06 -6.89 -20.94
N ALA A 5 3.91 -7.53 -20.79
CA ALA A 5 3.06 -7.36 -19.64
C ALA A 5 3.79 -7.94 -18.42
N SER A 6 4.45 -7.09 -17.63
CA SER A 6 5.09 -7.52 -16.39
C SER A 6 4.02 -8.12 -15.46
N PRO A 7 4.28 -9.26 -14.78
CA PRO A 7 3.38 -9.75 -13.75
C PRO A 7 3.06 -8.61 -12.77
N SER A 8 1.78 -8.38 -12.51
CA SER A 8 1.37 -7.36 -11.55
C SER A 8 1.63 -7.89 -10.14
N LEU A 9 2.41 -7.16 -9.36
CA LEU A 9 2.72 -7.53 -7.99
C LEU A 9 1.66 -6.94 -7.05
N VAL A 10 1.04 -7.79 -6.23
CA VAL A 10 -0.09 -7.38 -5.40
C VAL A 10 0.03 -7.88 -3.97
N CYS A 11 -0.63 -7.17 -3.07
CA CYS A 11 -0.97 -7.63 -1.73
C CYS A 11 -2.50 -7.83 -1.64
N LEU A 12 -2.92 -8.86 -0.91
CA LEU A 12 -4.34 -9.16 -0.70
C LEU A 12 -4.66 -8.95 0.77
N ARG A 13 -5.66 -8.12 1.08
CA ARG A 13 -6.09 -7.85 2.46
C ARG A 13 -7.52 -8.31 2.65
N SER A 14 -7.79 -9.07 3.72
CA SER A 14 -9.16 -9.49 4.03
C SER A 14 -9.95 -8.30 4.56
N VAL A 15 -11.15 -8.09 4.02
CA VAL A 15 -12.09 -7.10 4.57
C VAL A 15 -12.61 -7.54 5.94
N TYR A 16 -12.55 -8.83 6.26
CA TYR A 16 -13.09 -9.38 7.49
C TYR A 16 -12.25 -9.08 8.74
N ASN A 17 -10.92 -9.23 8.67
CA ASN A 17 -10.03 -9.03 9.83
C ASN A 17 -8.97 -7.93 9.62
N ASP A 18 -9.01 -7.23 8.47
CA ASP A 18 -8.07 -6.17 8.09
C ASP A 18 -6.58 -6.61 8.07
N LYS A 19 -6.33 -7.92 7.93
CA LYS A 19 -4.97 -8.46 7.80
C LYS A 19 -4.63 -8.81 6.35
N TYR A 20 -3.35 -8.69 6.04
CA TYR A 20 -2.79 -9.10 4.77
C TYR A 20 -2.61 -10.61 4.71
N LEU A 21 -2.92 -11.19 3.56
CA LEU A 21 -2.58 -12.57 3.26
C LEU A 21 -1.05 -12.69 3.19
N ARG A 22 -0.49 -13.64 3.93
CA ARG A 22 0.95 -13.93 3.94
C ARG A 22 1.20 -15.42 3.86
N TYR A 23 2.38 -15.78 3.34
CA TYR A 23 2.89 -17.14 3.42
C TYR A 23 3.25 -17.52 4.85
N ARG A 24 2.76 -18.66 5.31
CA ARG A 24 3.05 -19.20 6.64
C ARG A 24 4.34 -20.02 6.62
N TYR A 25 5.42 -19.41 7.11
CA TYR A 25 6.77 -20.01 7.10
C TYR A 25 7.12 -20.75 8.39
N GLU A 26 6.36 -20.52 9.46
CA GLU A 26 6.62 -21.09 10.78
C GLU A 26 6.61 -22.62 10.71
N ASN A 27 7.47 -23.27 11.50
CA ASN A 27 7.64 -24.72 11.46
C ASN A 27 6.53 -25.44 12.24
N VAL A 28 5.29 -25.31 11.74
CA VAL A 28 4.06 -25.90 12.29
C VAL A 28 3.36 -26.73 11.21
N GLN A 29 2.33 -27.50 11.60
CA GLN A 29 1.59 -28.38 10.69
C GLN A 29 1.06 -27.68 9.42
N THR A 30 0.75 -26.39 9.54
CA THR A 30 0.18 -25.53 8.50
C THR A 30 1.22 -24.74 7.71
N ARG A 31 2.51 -25.10 7.83
CA ARG A 31 3.57 -24.51 7.02
C ARG A 31 3.25 -24.66 5.54
N GLY A 32 3.43 -23.58 4.77
CA GLY A 32 3.11 -23.57 3.35
C GLY A 32 1.73 -23.01 3.02
N LEU A 33 0.79 -23.09 3.96
CA LEU A 33 -0.52 -22.46 3.81
C LEU A 33 -0.39 -20.93 3.81
N LEU A 34 -1.43 -20.28 3.30
CA LEU A 34 -1.53 -18.83 3.30
C LEU A 34 -2.49 -18.40 4.43
N GLN A 35 -2.12 -17.37 5.18
CA GLN A 35 -2.89 -16.90 6.35
C GLN A 35 -3.09 -15.38 6.31
N PHE A 36 -4.28 -14.92 6.68
CA PHE A 36 -4.58 -13.51 6.86
C PHE A 36 -4.09 -13.05 8.24
N ALA A 37 -2.78 -12.83 8.34
CA ALA A 37 -2.10 -12.45 9.58
C ALA A 37 -1.01 -11.38 9.39
N GLY A 38 -0.76 -10.93 8.15
CA GLY A 38 0.20 -9.85 7.89
C GLY A 38 -0.34 -8.52 8.41
N GLU A 39 0.48 -7.79 9.16
CA GLU A 39 0.09 -6.52 9.78
C GLU A 39 0.11 -5.34 8.81
N ASN A 40 0.98 -5.38 7.80
CA ASN A 40 1.12 -4.33 6.80
C ASN A 40 1.53 -4.94 5.45
N ALA A 41 1.40 -4.15 4.39
CA ALA A 41 1.78 -4.59 3.05
C ALA A 41 3.29 -4.92 2.94
N MET A 42 4.13 -4.32 3.80
CA MET A 42 5.59 -4.48 3.80
C MET A 42 6.07 -5.80 4.42
N ASP A 43 5.18 -6.62 4.95
CA ASP A 43 5.50 -7.98 5.38
C ASP A 43 6.12 -8.76 4.20
N PRO A 44 7.38 -9.25 4.30
CA PRO A 44 8.10 -9.87 3.17
C PRO A 44 7.47 -11.17 2.65
N TYR A 45 6.42 -11.66 3.31
CA TYR A 45 5.68 -12.86 2.94
C TYR A 45 4.31 -12.56 2.32
N ALA A 46 3.92 -11.28 2.19
CA ALA A 46 2.58 -10.84 1.80
C ALA A 46 2.43 -10.43 0.32
N GLN A 47 3.48 -10.55 -0.49
CA GLN A 47 3.43 -10.19 -1.92
C GLN A 47 3.20 -11.41 -2.82
N PHE A 48 2.32 -11.24 -3.79
CA PHE A 48 1.94 -12.26 -4.77
C PHE A 48 2.00 -11.69 -6.19
N GLU A 49 2.62 -12.43 -7.11
CA GLU A 49 2.55 -12.15 -8.54
C GLU A 49 1.24 -12.68 -9.11
N VAL A 50 0.60 -11.85 -9.93
CA VAL A 50 -0.56 -12.24 -10.73
C VAL A 50 -0.07 -12.49 -12.16
N GLU A 51 -0.25 -13.72 -12.64
CA GLU A 51 0.06 -14.11 -14.01
C GLU A 51 -1.23 -14.48 -14.75
N LYS A 52 -1.34 -14.10 -16.03
CA LYS A 52 -2.51 -14.47 -16.84
C LYS A 52 -2.45 -15.96 -17.18
N ALA A 53 -3.62 -16.61 -17.21
CA ALA A 53 -3.74 -17.92 -17.81
C ALA A 53 -3.42 -17.86 -19.31
N LYS A 54 -2.80 -18.92 -19.84
CA LYS A 54 -2.41 -19.04 -21.25
C LYS A 54 -3.60 -19.41 -22.12
N THR A 55 -4.44 -20.32 -21.64
CA THR A 55 -5.54 -20.90 -22.43
C THR A 55 -6.86 -20.17 -22.21
N TRP A 56 -7.09 -19.64 -21.00
CA TRP A 56 -8.41 -19.15 -20.59
C TRP A 56 -8.39 -17.65 -20.28
N ALA A 57 -8.91 -16.84 -21.21
CA ALA A 57 -9.13 -15.42 -20.96
C ALA A 57 -10.03 -15.24 -19.71
N GLY A 58 -9.70 -14.30 -18.83
CA GLY A 58 -10.43 -14.17 -17.54
C GLY A 58 -9.71 -14.76 -16.35
N LEU A 59 -8.92 -15.80 -16.57
CA LEU A 59 -8.35 -16.57 -15.48
C LEU A 59 -6.91 -16.16 -15.21
N VAL A 60 -6.49 -16.32 -13.96
CA VAL A 60 -5.17 -15.96 -13.49
C VAL A 60 -4.56 -17.07 -12.66
N HIS A 61 -3.24 -17.07 -12.60
CA HIS A 61 -2.45 -17.79 -11.62
C HIS A 61 -1.94 -16.79 -10.59
N LEU A 62 -1.88 -17.23 -9.34
CA LEU A 62 -1.28 -16.46 -8.26
C LEU A 62 -0.02 -17.18 -7.80
N LYS A 63 1.07 -16.45 -7.61
CA LYS A 63 2.37 -17.00 -7.21
C LYS A 63 2.92 -16.22 -6.04
N SER A 64 3.33 -16.89 -4.96
CA SER A 64 3.98 -16.22 -3.83
C SER A 64 5.35 -15.72 -4.26
N ARG A 65 5.68 -14.45 -3.99
CA ARG A 65 7.03 -13.92 -4.24
C ARG A 65 8.09 -14.59 -3.41
N TYR A 66 7.77 -14.90 -2.15
CA TYR A 66 8.71 -15.48 -1.21
C TYR A 66 9.17 -16.87 -1.66
N THR A 67 8.22 -17.75 -2.03
CA THR A 67 8.56 -19.13 -2.42
C THR A 67 8.79 -19.29 -3.93
N ASN A 68 8.37 -18.32 -4.74
CA ASN A 68 8.29 -18.41 -6.19
C ASN A 68 7.46 -19.63 -6.67
N LYS A 69 6.40 -19.97 -5.94
CA LYS A 69 5.50 -21.10 -6.22
C LYS A 69 4.05 -20.68 -6.31
N TYR A 70 3.29 -21.35 -7.18
CA TYR A 70 1.89 -21.06 -7.45
C TYR A 70 0.98 -21.55 -6.34
N LEU A 71 -0.12 -20.82 -6.17
CA LEU A 71 -1.23 -21.17 -5.31
C LEU A 71 -1.95 -22.39 -5.89
N VAL A 72 -2.16 -23.38 -5.02
CA VAL A 72 -2.83 -24.64 -5.35
C VAL A 72 -3.50 -25.18 -4.09
N ARG A 73 -4.45 -26.11 -4.25
CA ARG A 73 -4.98 -26.88 -3.12
C ARG A 73 -3.87 -27.68 -2.44
N TRP A 74 -3.99 -27.84 -1.12
CA TRP A 74 -2.97 -28.51 -0.31
C TRP A 74 -2.82 -29.99 -0.63
N SER A 75 -3.91 -30.68 -0.96
CA SER A 75 -3.91 -32.05 -1.48
C SER A 75 -5.25 -32.35 -2.19
N PRO A 76 -5.43 -33.54 -2.81
CA PRO A 76 -6.71 -33.92 -3.41
C PRO A 76 -7.91 -33.86 -2.45
N ASN A 77 -7.64 -34.00 -1.14
CA ASN A 77 -8.63 -34.14 -0.08
C ASN A 77 -8.79 -32.86 0.77
N HIS A 78 -8.12 -31.77 0.40
CA HIS A 78 -8.16 -30.52 1.16
C HIS A 78 -8.48 -29.33 0.26
N ASP A 79 -9.23 -28.38 0.82
CA ASP A 79 -9.58 -27.14 0.13
C ASP A 79 -8.80 -25.93 0.67
N TRP A 80 -7.85 -26.18 1.57
CA TRP A 80 -6.83 -25.22 1.98
C TRP A 80 -5.91 -24.88 0.81
N ILE A 81 -5.54 -23.61 0.70
CA ILE A 81 -4.66 -23.13 -0.37
C ILE A 81 -3.23 -22.94 0.16
N THR A 82 -2.27 -23.49 -0.58
CA THR A 82 -0.82 -23.44 -0.31
C THR A 82 -0.09 -22.82 -1.49
N ALA A 83 1.03 -22.15 -1.24
CA ALA A 83 1.94 -21.68 -2.29
C ALA A 83 3.07 -22.71 -2.51
N SER A 84 2.76 -23.83 -3.16
CA SER A 84 3.70 -24.96 -3.29
C SER A 84 3.79 -25.58 -4.70
N ALA A 85 2.96 -25.17 -5.66
CA ALA A 85 3.05 -25.68 -7.02
C ALA A 85 4.25 -25.05 -7.77
N TYR A 86 5.08 -25.87 -8.40
CA TYR A 86 6.27 -25.41 -9.14
C TYR A 86 5.92 -24.80 -10.51
N THR A 87 4.81 -25.24 -11.10
CA THR A 87 4.34 -24.84 -12.42
C THR A 87 2.84 -24.58 -12.39
N THR A 88 2.34 -23.84 -13.38
CA THR A 88 0.90 -23.67 -13.57
C THR A 88 0.24 -24.97 -14.04
N ASN A 89 -1.05 -25.14 -13.72
CA ASN A 89 -1.89 -26.22 -14.22
C ASN A 89 -3.28 -25.66 -14.59
N GLU A 90 -3.57 -25.68 -15.89
CA GLU A 90 -4.82 -25.14 -16.46
C GLU A 90 -5.89 -26.21 -16.75
N ASP A 91 -5.63 -27.48 -16.40
CA ASP A 91 -6.65 -28.52 -16.42
C ASP A 91 -7.62 -28.33 -15.26
N GLN A 92 -8.82 -27.83 -15.59
CA GLN A 92 -9.87 -27.52 -14.61
C GLN A 92 -10.47 -28.76 -13.94
N SER A 93 -10.19 -29.97 -14.44
CA SER A 93 -10.60 -31.23 -13.80
C SER A 93 -9.58 -31.71 -12.75
N SER A 94 -8.34 -31.24 -12.84
CA SER A 94 -7.25 -31.64 -11.95
C SER A 94 -7.38 -30.97 -10.59
N TRP A 95 -7.32 -31.75 -9.51
CA TRP A 95 -7.31 -31.19 -8.14
C TRP A 95 -6.16 -30.20 -7.90
N ALA A 96 -5.09 -30.31 -8.68
CA ALA A 96 -3.92 -29.45 -8.64
C ALA A 96 -4.00 -28.27 -9.63
N CYS A 97 -5.19 -27.96 -10.17
CA CYS A 97 -5.44 -26.76 -10.97
C CYS A 97 -5.02 -25.50 -10.18
N THR A 98 -4.31 -24.58 -10.83
CA THR A 98 -3.81 -23.34 -10.21
C THR A 98 -4.61 -22.10 -10.62
N LEU A 99 -5.69 -22.30 -11.38
CA LEU A 99 -6.49 -21.20 -11.92
C LEU A 99 -7.42 -20.62 -10.86
N PHE A 100 -7.41 -19.29 -10.79
CA PHE A 100 -8.40 -18.50 -10.07
C PHE A 100 -9.12 -17.56 -11.03
N LYS A 101 -10.40 -17.32 -10.77
CA LYS A 101 -11.18 -16.27 -11.45
C LYS A 101 -11.38 -15.09 -10.49
N PRO A 102 -10.78 -13.93 -10.75
CA PRO A 102 -11.09 -12.71 -10.01
C PRO A 102 -12.47 -12.19 -10.42
N ILE A 103 -13.29 -11.84 -9.43
CA ILE A 103 -14.65 -11.31 -9.62
C ILE A 103 -14.73 -10.01 -8.84
N LEU A 104 -14.96 -8.90 -9.53
CA LEU A 104 -15.07 -7.58 -8.91
C LEU A 104 -16.28 -7.52 -7.98
N VAL A 105 -16.09 -6.86 -6.83
CA VAL A 105 -17.18 -6.48 -5.93
C VAL A 105 -17.39 -4.99 -6.13
N GLU A 106 -18.59 -4.60 -6.55
CA GLU A 106 -18.95 -3.19 -6.65
C GLU A 106 -19.00 -2.60 -5.25
N ASP A 107 -18.21 -1.55 -5.01
CA ASP A 107 -18.26 -0.79 -3.78
C ASP A 107 -18.29 0.72 -4.06
N SER A 108 -19.06 1.40 -3.23
CA SER A 108 -19.26 2.84 -3.19
C SER A 108 -18.02 3.62 -2.73
N ASP A 109 -17.08 2.99 -2.03
CA ASP A 109 -15.92 3.66 -1.41
C ASP A 109 -14.71 3.87 -2.36
N GLY A 110 -14.80 3.39 -3.60
CA GLY A 110 -13.74 3.52 -4.60
C GLY A 110 -12.52 2.60 -4.37
N THR A 111 -12.54 1.75 -3.33
CA THR A 111 -11.50 0.75 -3.11
C THR A 111 -11.72 -0.47 -4.00
N LYS A 112 -10.64 -1.01 -4.58
CA LYS A 112 -10.73 -2.18 -5.47
C LYS A 112 -10.91 -3.43 -4.60
N LYS A 113 -12.15 -3.91 -4.51
CA LYS A 113 -12.50 -5.16 -3.83
C LYS A 113 -12.82 -6.25 -4.85
N LEU A 114 -12.46 -7.48 -4.53
CA LEU A 114 -12.73 -8.65 -5.36
C LEU A 114 -12.98 -9.90 -4.53
N ARG A 115 -13.59 -10.89 -5.17
CA ARG A 115 -13.59 -12.29 -4.75
C ARG A 115 -12.66 -13.08 -5.67
N LEU A 116 -12.03 -14.12 -5.13
CA LEU A 116 -11.26 -15.09 -5.91
C LEU A 116 -12.03 -16.40 -5.94
N LEU A 117 -12.44 -16.88 -7.10
CA LEU A 117 -13.05 -18.19 -7.27
C LEU A 117 -11.97 -19.21 -7.67
N HIS A 118 -11.78 -20.26 -6.89
CA HIS A 118 -10.91 -21.38 -7.25
C HIS A 118 -11.59 -22.21 -8.36
N VAL A 119 -11.00 -22.23 -9.56
CA VAL A 119 -11.71 -22.66 -10.79
C VAL A 119 -12.11 -24.13 -10.73
N GLN A 120 -11.21 -25.03 -10.33
CA GLN A 120 -11.54 -26.46 -10.30
C GLN A 120 -12.63 -26.82 -9.29
N LEU A 121 -12.71 -26.11 -8.16
CA LEU A 121 -13.75 -26.38 -7.16
C LEU A 121 -15.05 -25.61 -7.46
N GLY A 122 -14.96 -24.49 -8.18
CA GLY A 122 -16.05 -23.53 -8.30
C GLY A 122 -16.41 -22.88 -6.97
N ASN A 123 -15.48 -22.82 -6.01
CA ASN A 123 -15.68 -22.26 -4.67
C ASN A 123 -14.93 -20.94 -4.52
N TYR A 124 -15.53 -19.98 -3.81
CA TYR A 124 -14.88 -18.74 -3.41
C TYR A 124 -13.82 -19.01 -2.35
N ALA A 125 -12.62 -18.49 -2.59
CA ALA A 125 -11.54 -18.47 -1.62
C ALA A 125 -11.84 -17.43 -0.54
N CYS A 126 -11.81 -17.84 0.72
CA CYS A 126 -12.16 -17.02 1.86
C CYS A 126 -11.18 -17.22 3.01
N LEU A 127 -11.23 -16.28 3.96
CA LEU A 127 -10.66 -16.45 5.29
C LEU A 127 -11.42 -17.57 6.01
N SER A 128 -10.71 -18.60 6.47
CA SER A 128 -11.34 -19.66 7.24
C SER A 128 -11.55 -19.27 8.70
N ARG A 129 -12.73 -19.62 9.22
CA ARG A 129 -13.12 -19.45 10.63
C ARG A 129 -12.98 -20.75 11.44
N SER A 130 -12.23 -21.72 10.92
CA SER A 130 -11.89 -22.95 11.63
C SER A 130 -11.09 -22.65 12.91
N ALA A 131 -11.06 -23.61 13.84
CA ALA A 131 -10.20 -23.54 15.00
C ALA A 131 -8.71 -23.61 14.62
N ALA A 132 -7.85 -23.15 15.53
CA ALA A 132 -6.41 -23.35 15.44
C ALA A 132 -6.08 -24.84 15.20
N PRO A 133 -5.05 -25.16 14.39
CA PRO A 133 -4.07 -24.23 13.81
C PRO A 133 -4.48 -23.63 12.45
N PHE A 134 -5.70 -23.86 11.96
CA PHE A 134 -6.14 -23.49 10.61
C PHE A 134 -6.95 -22.18 10.56
N ASP A 135 -7.06 -21.49 11.69
CA ASP A 135 -7.75 -20.23 11.78
C ASP A 135 -7.12 -19.17 10.87
N SER A 136 -7.98 -18.41 10.21
CA SER A 136 -7.61 -17.35 9.26
C SER A 136 -6.78 -17.81 8.05
N CYS A 137 -6.63 -19.11 7.81
CA CYS A 137 -5.99 -19.62 6.59
C CYS A 137 -6.89 -19.44 5.36
N LEU A 138 -6.29 -19.27 4.19
CA LEU A 138 -7.00 -19.19 2.91
C LEU A 138 -7.56 -20.57 2.55
N PHE A 139 -8.87 -20.60 2.30
CA PHE A 139 -9.64 -21.82 2.09
C PHE A 139 -10.63 -21.61 0.94
N ALA A 140 -10.75 -22.58 0.03
CA ALA A 140 -11.76 -22.57 -1.02
C ALA A 140 -13.13 -23.00 -0.45
N GLY A 141 -13.80 -22.03 0.20
CA GLY A 141 -14.99 -22.16 1.03
C GLY A 141 -16.19 -22.85 0.39
N SER A 142 -16.96 -22.07 -0.36
CA SER A 142 -18.25 -22.51 -0.88
C SER A 142 -18.54 -21.90 -2.24
N LYS A 143 -19.53 -22.44 -2.95
CA LYS A 143 -19.96 -21.93 -4.25
C LYS A 143 -20.68 -20.59 -4.17
N ASP A 144 -21.26 -20.29 -3.02
CA ASP A 144 -22.00 -19.05 -2.78
C ASP A 144 -21.11 -18.03 -2.04
N PRO A 145 -21.31 -16.72 -2.28
CA PRO A 145 -20.62 -15.69 -1.52
C PRO A 145 -20.84 -15.82 -0.01
N ASP A 146 -19.80 -15.57 0.78
CA ASP A 146 -19.91 -15.63 2.25
C ASP A 146 -20.73 -14.44 2.78
N LYS A 147 -21.70 -14.72 3.65
CA LYS A 147 -22.62 -13.70 4.21
C LYS A 147 -21.93 -12.66 5.09
N ASN A 148 -20.75 -12.97 5.62
CA ASN A 148 -19.95 -12.08 6.47
C ASN A 148 -18.77 -11.48 5.70
N SER A 149 -18.76 -11.60 4.37
CA SER A 149 -17.69 -11.09 3.50
C SER A 149 -16.30 -11.68 3.80
N CYS A 150 -16.22 -12.89 4.36
CA CYS A 150 -14.93 -13.57 4.55
C CYS A 150 -14.20 -13.87 3.23
N ASP A 151 -14.93 -13.85 2.10
CA ASP A 151 -14.47 -14.07 0.73
C ASP A 151 -14.12 -12.78 -0.03
N VAL A 152 -14.31 -11.60 0.60
CA VAL A 152 -14.03 -10.30 -0.02
C VAL A 152 -12.63 -9.83 0.35
N LEU A 153 -11.83 -9.53 -0.66
CA LEU A 153 -10.45 -9.10 -0.55
C LEU A 153 -10.28 -7.70 -1.15
N ALA A 154 -9.60 -6.81 -0.44
CA ALA A 154 -9.04 -5.61 -1.03
C ALA A 154 -7.74 -5.97 -1.76
N ILE A 155 -7.63 -5.58 -3.02
CA ILE A 155 -6.41 -5.75 -3.82
C ILE A 155 -5.59 -4.47 -3.81
N ILE A 156 -4.32 -4.61 -3.46
CA ILE A 156 -3.37 -3.50 -3.35
C ILE A 156 -2.27 -3.76 -4.37
N ASP A 157 -2.09 -2.81 -5.29
CA ASP A 157 -0.95 -2.81 -6.21
C ASP A 157 0.32 -2.45 -5.41
N TRP A 158 1.20 -3.43 -5.25
CA TRP A 158 2.39 -3.29 -4.42
C TRP A 158 3.33 -2.21 -4.94
N GLU A 159 3.49 -2.08 -6.26
CA GLU A 159 4.34 -1.05 -6.84
C GLU A 159 3.79 0.36 -6.62
N SER A 160 2.47 0.49 -6.53
CA SER A 160 1.81 1.77 -6.28
C SER A 160 2.13 2.33 -4.89
N ILE A 161 2.48 1.48 -3.92
CA ILE A 161 2.80 1.91 -2.55
C ILE A 161 4.08 2.76 -2.51
N PHE A 162 5.01 2.52 -3.44
CA PHE A 162 6.24 3.33 -3.56
C PHE A 162 6.04 4.63 -4.34
N ARG A 163 4.83 4.88 -4.86
CA ARG A 163 4.52 6.08 -5.63
C ARG A 163 3.76 7.07 -4.75
N PHE A 164 4.40 8.19 -4.46
CA PHE A 164 3.75 9.30 -3.76
C PHE A 164 2.71 9.99 -4.67
N PRO A 165 1.48 10.25 -4.18
CA PRO A 165 0.56 11.13 -4.88
C PRO A 165 1.18 12.53 -5.06
N ARG A 166 0.85 13.21 -6.15
CA ARG A 166 1.45 14.51 -6.48
C ARG A 166 1.01 15.63 -5.52
N ARG A 167 -0.25 15.60 -5.06
CA ARG A 167 -0.81 16.55 -4.09
C ARG A 167 -1.29 15.78 -2.87
N VAL A 168 -0.73 16.09 -1.71
CA VAL A 168 -0.97 15.35 -0.47
C VAL A 168 -1.22 16.28 0.72
N ALA A 169 -1.89 15.74 1.73
CA ALA A 169 -1.84 16.24 3.09
C ALA A 169 -1.21 15.17 3.99
N PHE A 170 -0.43 15.59 4.98
CA PHE A 170 0.17 14.69 5.97
C PHE A 170 -0.58 14.79 7.29
N LYS A 171 -0.90 13.67 7.92
CA LYS A 171 -1.52 13.61 9.24
C LYS A 171 -0.59 12.91 10.23
N GLY A 172 -0.35 13.55 11.37
CA GLY A 172 0.54 13.05 12.41
C GLY A 172 -0.15 12.12 13.41
N ASP A 173 0.63 11.58 14.34
CA ASP A 173 0.16 10.70 15.41
C ASP A 173 -0.86 11.36 16.36
N ASN A 174 -0.84 12.70 16.45
CA ASN A 174 -1.81 13.48 17.22
C ASN A 174 -3.18 13.61 16.55
N GLY A 175 -3.38 12.97 15.38
CA GLY A 175 -4.64 13.02 14.66
C GLY A 175 -4.90 14.34 13.92
N LEU A 176 -3.91 15.23 13.84
CA LEU A 176 -4.01 16.52 13.15
C LEU A 176 -3.17 16.52 11.88
N PHE A 177 -3.61 17.30 10.89
CA PHE A 177 -2.91 17.57 9.65
C PHE A 177 -1.78 18.57 9.86
N LEU A 178 -0.72 18.34 9.10
CA LEU A 178 0.42 19.21 8.97
C LEU A 178 0.08 20.36 8.02
N GLY A 179 0.08 21.58 8.54
CA GLY A 179 -0.11 22.78 7.74
C GLY A 179 1.03 23.78 7.90
N ALA A 180 1.22 24.59 6.87
CA ALA A 180 2.19 25.66 6.88
C ALA A 180 1.68 26.83 7.73
N THR A 181 2.48 27.31 8.69
CA THR A 181 2.11 28.39 9.61
C THR A 181 3.27 29.35 9.80
N MET A 182 2.98 30.63 9.95
CA MET A 182 3.98 31.61 10.35
C MET A 182 4.21 31.48 11.86
N HIS A 183 5.47 31.47 12.29
CA HIS A 183 5.85 31.47 13.71
C HIS A 183 7.14 32.27 13.87
N ASP A 184 7.10 33.31 14.70
CA ASP A 184 8.21 34.26 14.92
C ASP A 184 8.84 34.79 13.62
N GLY A 185 7.98 35.10 12.62
CA GLY A 185 8.41 35.63 11.33
C GLY A 185 9.02 34.60 10.37
N GLN A 186 9.03 33.30 10.73
CA GLN A 186 9.50 32.21 9.88
C GLN A 186 8.37 31.25 9.50
N PRO A 187 8.23 30.88 8.21
CA PRO A 187 7.22 29.92 7.79
C PRO A 187 7.67 28.49 8.17
N GLY A 188 6.97 27.87 9.10
CA GLY A 188 7.20 26.49 9.56
C GLY A 188 6.01 25.58 9.28
N LEU A 189 6.13 24.32 9.70
CA LEU A 189 5.08 23.30 9.53
C LEU A 189 4.63 22.77 10.89
N ARG A 190 3.32 22.81 11.16
CA ARG A 190 2.72 22.42 12.44
C ARG A 190 1.56 21.45 12.27
N PHE A 191 1.51 20.42 13.11
CA PHE A 191 0.40 19.47 13.20
C PHE A 191 -0.73 20.04 14.08
N ALA A 192 -1.52 20.94 13.51
CA ALA A 192 -2.55 21.70 14.24
C ALA A 192 -3.92 21.74 13.54
N PHE A 193 -4.03 21.21 12.32
CA PHE A 193 -5.21 21.40 11.47
C PHE A 193 -6.10 20.16 11.52
N SER A 194 -7.41 20.31 11.70
CA SER A 194 -8.35 19.18 11.74
C SER A 194 -9.04 18.92 10.40
N ASP A 195 -9.19 19.94 9.56
CA ASP A 195 -9.87 19.85 8.27
C ASP A 195 -8.86 19.61 7.13
N PRO A 196 -8.94 18.49 6.38
CA PRO A 196 -8.09 18.27 5.22
C PRO A 196 -8.32 19.31 4.09
N LYS A 197 -9.42 20.07 4.11
CA LYS A 197 -9.72 21.12 3.12
C LYS A 197 -9.04 22.45 3.41
N ASP A 198 -8.38 22.62 4.56
CA ASP A 198 -7.65 23.85 4.86
C ASP A 198 -6.53 24.06 3.83
N PRO A 199 -6.46 25.21 3.12
CA PRO A 199 -5.45 25.43 2.09
C PRO A 199 -4.01 25.36 2.60
N GLN A 200 -3.77 25.51 3.91
CA GLN A 200 -2.44 25.43 4.52
C GLN A 200 -1.87 24.01 4.58
N VAL A 201 -2.71 22.97 4.49
CA VAL A 201 -2.26 21.58 4.67
C VAL A 201 -1.76 20.93 3.39
N VAL A 202 -2.06 21.52 2.24
CA VAL A 202 -1.77 20.93 0.93
C VAL A 202 -0.29 21.09 0.58
N GLN A 203 0.34 19.96 0.28
CA GLN A 203 1.74 19.84 -0.15
C GLN A 203 1.81 19.23 -1.55
N GLN A 204 2.83 19.60 -2.30
CA GLN A 204 3.14 19.04 -3.62
C GLN A 204 4.46 18.27 -3.57
N ILE A 205 4.46 17.05 -4.08
CA ILE A 205 5.63 16.17 -4.11
C ILE A 205 6.26 16.17 -5.50
N PHE A 206 7.57 16.35 -5.56
CA PHE A 206 8.39 16.34 -6.77
C PHE A 206 9.50 15.30 -6.63
N PRO A 207 9.34 14.10 -7.20
CA PRO A 207 10.37 13.07 -7.15
C PRO A 207 11.56 13.41 -8.05
N ALA A 208 12.76 13.03 -7.63
CA ALA A 208 14.00 13.12 -8.38
C ALA A 208 14.46 11.72 -8.86
N PRO A 209 15.28 11.63 -9.93
CA PRO A 209 15.75 10.34 -10.47
C PRO A 209 16.56 9.49 -9.49
N ASP A 210 17.20 10.10 -8.49
CA ASP A 210 18.02 9.43 -7.48
C ASP A 210 17.21 8.86 -6.29
N GLY A 211 15.88 8.97 -6.35
CA GLY A 211 14.95 8.53 -5.32
C GLY A 211 14.72 9.54 -4.19
N THR A 212 15.35 10.73 -4.23
CA THR A 212 14.96 11.83 -3.35
C THR A 212 13.65 12.48 -3.80
N ILE A 213 13.05 13.26 -2.91
CA ILE A 213 11.85 14.05 -3.16
C ILE A 213 12.07 15.48 -2.68
N PHE A 214 11.49 16.42 -3.40
CA PHE A 214 11.31 17.80 -2.97
C PHE A 214 9.84 18.02 -2.63
N ILE A 215 9.57 18.74 -1.55
CA ILE A 215 8.20 18.97 -1.06
C ILE A 215 7.95 20.48 -1.10
N ARG A 216 6.85 20.90 -1.73
CA ARG A 216 6.45 22.31 -1.83
C ARG A 216 5.15 22.53 -1.08
N SER A 217 5.09 23.55 -0.23
CA SER A 217 3.81 24.01 0.31
C SER A 217 3.04 24.76 -0.76
N GLU A 218 1.79 24.37 -0.98
CA GLU A 218 0.92 25.07 -1.93
C GLU A 218 0.54 26.46 -1.39
N HIS A 219 0.39 26.59 -0.07
CA HIS A 219 0.03 27.83 0.61
C HIS A 219 1.07 28.94 0.41
N TYR A 220 2.36 28.66 0.68
CA TYR A 220 3.43 29.65 0.49
C TYR A 220 4.05 29.63 -0.91
N GLY A 221 3.78 28.58 -1.69
CA GLY A 221 4.40 28.38 -2.99
C GLY A 221 5.91 28.12 -2.92
N LYS A 222 6.46 27.81 -1.74
CA LYS A 222 7.88 27.58 -1.45
C LYS A 222 8.16 26.14 -1.06
N PHE A 223 9.41 25.72 -1.20
CA PHE A 223 9.86 24.38 -0.88
C PHE A 223 10.23 24.23 0.59
N TRP A 224 10.04 23.03 1.10
CA TRP A 224 10.50 22.61 2.40
C TRP A 224 12.01 22.55 2.39
N ARG A 225 12.63 23.02 3.46
CA ARG A 225 14.02 22.74 3.75
C ARG A 225 14.23 22.49 5.23
N THR A 226 15.29 21.76 5.54
CA THR A 226 15.82 21.65 6.88
C THR A 226 16.51 22.98 7.21
N GLY A 227 16.05 23.65 8.27
CA GLY A 227 16.59 24.92 8.72
C GLY A 227 18.10 24.89 8.95
N GLU A 228 18.72 26.06 8.88
CA GLU A 228 20.16 26.23 9.14
C GLU A 228 20.51 26.29 10.63
N ASP A 229 19.51 26.43 11.50
CA ASP A 229 19.72 26.37 12.94
C ASP A 229 20.06 24.97 13.44
N ASP A 230 20.69 24.89 14.62
CA ASP A 230 21.00 23.62 15.29
C ASP A 230 19.76 22.79 15.65
N TRP A 231 18.57 23.37 15.50
CA TRP A 231 17.31 22.71 15.79
C TRP A 231 16.77 21.92 14.61
N ASN A 232 17.24 22.11 13.38
CA ASN A 232 16.77 21.36 12.20
C ASN A 232 15.23 21.38 12.04
N TRP A 233 14.61 22.51 12.35
CA TRP A 233 13.19 22.70 12.07
C TRP A 233 12.95 22.66 10.56
N ILE A 234 11.82 22.08 10.14
CA ILE A 234 11.45 22.16 8.73
C ILE A 234 10.75 23.49 8.49
N VAL A 235 11.33 24.28 7.60
CA VAL A 235 10.85 25.61 7.21
C VAL A 235 10.45 25.61 5.73
N VAL A 236 9.66 26.61 5.34
CA VAL A 236 8.95 26.65 4.05
C VAL A 236 9.24 27.96 3.32
N ASP A 237 10.50 28.18 2.98
CA ASP A 237 11.01 29.43 2.39
C ASP A 237 11.99 29.17 1.23
N ALA A 238 12.27 27.91 0.88
CA ALA A 238 13.22 27.59 -0.19
C ALA A 238 12.64 27.86 -1.58
N GLU A 239 13.50 28.32 -2.49
CA GLU A 239 13.21 28.37 -3.92
C GLU A 239 13.21 26.96 -4.54
N ASP A 240 12.87 26.88 -5.83
CA ASP A 240 12.82 25.62 -6.57
C ASP A 240 14.18 24.91 -6.59
N PRO A 241 14.30 23.73 -5.95
CA PRO A 241 15.56 23.04 -5.79
C PRO A 241 15.87 22.08 -6.94
N ARG A 242 15.01 21.96 -7.97
CA ARG A 242 15.22 20.94 -9.01
C ARG A 242 16.52 21.20 -9.78
N GLY A 243 17.42 20.21 -9.76
CA GLY A 243 18.76 20.31 -10.36
C GLY A 243 19.83 20.88 -9.43
N THR A 244 19.51 21.12 -8.16
CA THR A 244 20.50 21.45 -7.12
C THR A 244 21.10 20.21 -6.48
N GLU A 245 22.29 20.37 -5.87
CA GLU A 245 22.93 19.40 -4.97
C GLU A 245 22.74 19.77 -3.50
N ASN A 246 21.96 20.82 -3.20
CA ASN A 246 21.68 21.27 -1.84
C ASN A 246 20.85 20.23 -1.07
N THR A 247 21.46 19.61 -0.05
CA THR A 247 20.83 18.55 0.74
C THR A 247 19.77 19.08 1.73
N ASP A 248 19.71 20.39 1.98
CA ASP A 248 18.75 21.02 2.90
C ASP A 248 17.30 20.81 2.44
N VAL A 249 17.09 20.82 1.13
CA VAL A 249 15.79 20.73 0.44
C VAL A 249 15.45 19.30 0.01
N MET A 250 16.37 18.36 0.20
CA MET A 250 16.25 16.98 -0.25
C MET A 250 15.76 16.07 0.88
N PHE A 251 14.74 15.28 0.58
CA PHE A 251 14.20 14.28 1.49
C PHE A 251 14.15 12.91 0.82
N ARG A 252 14.15 11.85 1.61
CA ARG A 252 13.76 10.51 1.17
C ARG A 252 12.52 10.08 1.96
N HIS A 253 11.75 9.15 1.41
CA HIS A 253 10.67 8.53 2.14
C HIS A 253 10.97 7.06 2.40
N SER A 254 10.56 6.57 3.56
CA SER A 254 10.50 5.16 3.90
C SER A 254 9.04 4.76 3.98
N VAL A 255 8.62 3.87 3.10
CA VAL A 255 7.26 3.30 3.11
C VAL A 255 7.11 2.41 4.34
N LEU A 256 6.07 2.67 5.13
CA LEU A 256 5.72 1.88 6.31
C LEU A 256 4.52 0.97 6.04
N ASP A 257 3.56 1.47 5.26
CA ASP A 257 2.37 0.74 4.78
C ASP A 257 1.75 1.50 3.59
N THR A 258 0.61 1.01 3.08
CA THR A 258 -0.14 1.57 1.92
C THR A 258 -0.24 3.09 1.85
N ASN A 259 -0.53 3.76 2.97
CA ASN A 259 -0.65 5.21 3.05
C ASN A 259 0.20 5.82 4.17
N SER A 260 1.21 5.10 4.66
CA SER A 260 2.02 5.54 5.80
C SER A 260 3.48 5.59 5.42
N VAL A 261 4.13 6.71 5.73
CA VAL A 261 5.55 6.90 5.46
C VAL A 261 6.28 7.50 6.66
N ALA A 262 7.60 7.39 6.67
CA ALA A 262 8.46 8.31 7.39
C ALA A 262 9.29 9.11 6.38
N LEU A 263 9.53 10.39 6.66
CA LEU A 263 10.38 11.24 5.82
C LEU A 263 11.76 11.38 6.47
N PHE A 264 12.81 11.38 5.66
CA PHE A 264 14.21 11.44 6.08
C PHE A 264 14.90 12.64 5.44
N SER A 265 15.53 13.49 6.24
CA SER A 265 16.27 14.67 5.78
C SER A 265 17.65 14.25 5.29
N MET A 266 18.01 14.63 4.06
CA MET A 266 19.34 14.34 3.52
C MET A 266 20.44 15.23 4.13
N LYS A 267 20.09 16.41 4.64
CA LYS A 267 21.01 17.30 5.38
C LYS A 267 21.41 16.73 6.73
N SER A 268 20.41 16.49 7.57
CA SER A 268 20.64 16.08 8.97
C SER A 268 20.80 14.57 9.13
N THR A 269 20.49 13.79 8.10
CA THR A 269 20.50 12.32 8.14
C THR A 269 19.62 11.75 9.25
N THR A 270 18.49 12.39 9.53
CA THR A 270 17.51 11.95 10.53
C THR A 270 16.08 11.96 9.97
N PHE A 271 15.20 11.19 10.59
CA PHE A 271 13.78 11.20 10.30
C PHE A 271 13.11 12.47 10.84
N LEU A 272 12.19 12.97 10.03
CA LEU A 272 11.26 14.03 10.39
C LEU A 272 10.20 13.47 11.32
N LYS A 273 9.85 14.23 12.35
CA LYS A 273 8.83 13.87 13.33
C LYS A 273 8.10 15.09 13.86
N ARG A 274 6.93 14.85 14.43
CA ARG A 274 6.28 15.84 15.29
C ARG A 274 7.10 16.02 16.56
N TYR A 275 7.37 17.28 16.92
CA TYR A 275 8.13 17.63 18.10
C TYR A 275 7.57 18.89 18.77
N THR A 276 7.67 18.92 20.10
CA THR A 276 7.28 20.07 20.93
C THR A 276 8.49 20.49 21.75
N SER A 277 8.84 21.77 21.66
CA SER A 277 9.74 22.47 22.57
C SER A 277 8.96 23.49 23.41
N THR A 278 9.64 24.25 24.26
CA THR A 278 9.05 25.35 25.02
C THR A 278 8.51 26.49 24.14
N ALA A 279 9.10 26.70 22.97
CA ALA A 279 8.71 27.77 22.03
C ALA A 279 7.78 27.28 20.91
N ARG A 280 7.94 26.02 20.46
CA ARG A 280 7.23 25.47 19.30
C ARG A 280 6.48 24.21 19.67
N GLU A 281 5.16 24.25 19.56
CA GLU A 281 4.29 23.12 19.87
C GLU A 281 3.89 22.34 18.62
N SER A 282 4.20 21.04 18.58
CA SER A 282 3.82 20.10 17.51
C SER A 282 4.28 20.54 16.11
N PHE A 283 5.48 21.09 16.02
CA PHE A 283 6.11 21.44 14.75
C PHE A 283 6.87 20.24 14.15
N LEU A 284 7.10 20.27 12.84
CA LEU A 284 7.89 19.27 12.13
C LEU A 284 9.38 19.56 12.27
N ARG A 285 10.14 18.56 12.70
CA ARG A 285 11.58 18.66 12.93
C ARG A 285 12.30 17.42 12.44
N ALA A 286 13.48 17.58 11.83
CA ALA A 286 14.39 16.46 11.58
C ALA A 286 15.22 16.20 12.85
N LEU A 287 14.95 15.08 13.53
CA LEU A 287 15.56 14.79 14.84
C LEU A 287 15.71 13.30 15.13
N ALA A 288 14.82 12.46 14.59
CA ALA A 288 14.75 11.06 14.99
C ALA A 288 15.86 10.25 14.27
N PRO A 289 16.84 9.65 14.97
CA PRO A 289 17.84 8.79 14.32
C PRO A 289 17.20 7.50 13.77
N ASN A 290 16.08 7.07 14.37
CA ASN A 290 15.27 5.93 13.94
C ASN A 290 13.79 6.33 13.95
N ILE A 291 12.96 5.60 13.21
CA ILE A 291 11.51 5.82 13.15
C ILE A 291 10.90 5.51 14.52
N ASP A 292 10.47 6.55 15.24
CA ASP A 292 9.73 6.43 16.51
C ASP A 292 8.25 6.73 16.33
N ARG A 293 7.46 6.69 17.40
CA ARG A 293 5.99 6.85 17.34
C ARG A 293 5.50 8.19 16.75
N PHE A 294 6.35 9.21 16.60
CA PHE A 294 5.97 10.54 16.12
C PHE A 294 6.46 10.83 14.69
N ALA A 295 7.22 9.91 14.10
CA ALA A 295 7.77 10.02 12.75
C ALA A 295 6.82 9.54 11.63
N PRO A 296 5.98 8.50 11.83
CA PRO A 296 5.00 8.09 10.84
C PRO A 296 4.03 9.20 10.48
N LEU A 297 3.84 9.40 9.18
CA LEU A 297 2.91 10.34 8.58
C LEU A 297 1.92 9.55 7.73
N LEU A 298 0.64 9.68 8.04
CA LEU A 298 -0.42 9.22 7.16
C LEU A 298 -0.52 10.19 5.98
N VAL A 299 -0.44 9.66 4.77
CA VAL A 299 -0.53 10.39 3.51
C VAL A 299 -1.97 10.36 3.02
N VAL A 300 -2.56 11.53 2.82
CA VAL A 300 -3.88 11.70 2.23
C VAL A 300 -3.74 12.26 0.83
N ASP A 301 -4.23 11.53 -0.17
CA ASP A 301 -4.25 11.98 -1.57
C ASP A 301 -5.33 13.06 -1.78
N MET A 302 -4.89 14.30 -2.01
CA MET A 302 -5.78 15.45 -2.13
C MET A 302 -6.46 15.55 -3.50
N MET A 303 -6.00 14.81 -4.50
CA MET A 303 -6.68 14.75 -5.80
C MET A 303 -7.94 13.89 -5.70
N LYS A 304 -7.89 12.81 -4.91
CA LYS A 304 -9.06 11.94 -4.65
C LYS A 304 -10.05 12.59 -3.69
N ALA A 305 -9.58 13.40 -2.73
CA ALA A 305 -10.44 14.08 -1.76
C ALA A 305 -11.31 15.20 -2.36
N GLN A 306 -10.96 15.73 -3.54
CA GLN A 306 -11.66 16.84 -4.21
C GLN A 306 -12.66 16.39 -5.29
N GLN A 307 -12.77 15.08 -5.57
CA GLN A 307 -13.70 14.56 -6.58
C GLN A 307 -14.93 13.92 -5.92
N PRO A 308 -16.16 14.42 -6.17
CA PRO A 308 -17.34 13.59 -6.02
C PRO A 308 -17.25 12.48 -7.06
N SER A 309 -17.05 11.24 -6.60
CA SER A 309 -17.23 9.96 -7.29
C SER A 309 -17.54 10.08 -8.79
N LEU A 310 -16.51 10.37 -9.58
CA LEU A 310 -16.55 10.26 -11.03
C LEU A 310 -15.25 9.59 -11.43
N LEU A 311 -15.41 8.32 -11.78
CA LEU A 311 -14.69 7.61 -12.85
C LEU A 311 -13.38 8.28 -13.28
N TRP A 312 -12.25 7.64 -12.95
CA TRP A 312 -11.10 7.32 -13.82
C TRP A 312 -9.77 7.32 -13.05
N ASP A 313 -9.40 6.16 -12.50
CA ASP A 313 -8.00 5.71 -12.46
C ASP A 313 -7.92 4.16 -12.44
N ILE A 314 -8.70 3.57 -13.35
CA ILE A 314 -8.88 2.12 -13.48
C ILE A 314 -7.87 1.51 -14.47
N GLN A 315 -7.00 2.28 -15.14
CA GLN A 315 -6.25 1.71 -16.27
C GLN A 315 -4.89 1.05 -15.96
N GLY A 316 -4.19 1.32 -14.84
CA GLY A 316 -2.84 0.76 -14.63
C GLY A 316 -2.81 -0.75 -14.39
N VAL A 317 -3.48 -1.21 -13.33
CA VAL A 317 -3.56 -2.64 -12.95
C VAL A 317 -4.52 -3.41 -13.87
N PHE A 318 -5.50 -2.71 -14.41
CA PHE A 318 -6.62 -3.29 -15.12
C PHE A 318 -6.47 -3.19 -16.66
N LEU A 319 -5.53 -2.42 -17.24
CA LEU A 319 -5.11 -2.73 -18.63
C LEU A 319 -4.43 -4.11 -18.71
N HIS A 320 -3.93 -4.64 -17.59
CA HIS A 320 -3.56 -6.05 -17.49
C HIS A 320 -4.74 -6.97 -17.21
N LEU A 321 -5.67 -6.65 -16.31
CA LEU A 321 -6.75 -7.59 -15.93
C LEU A 321 -8.13 -7.34 -16.57
N THR A 322 -8.33 -6.28 -17.35
CA THR A 322 -9.57 -5.85 -18.06
C THR A 322 -9.30 -5.43 -19.52
N SER A 323 -8.29 -5.96 -20.22
CA SER A 323 -8.36 -6.06 -21.69
C SER A 323 -9.45 -7.07 -22.10
N PHE A 324 -10.69 -6.76 -21.71
CA PHE A 324 -11.90 -7.56 -21.81
C PHE A 324 -12.88 -6.64 -22.52
N LYS A 325 -12.93 -6.77 -23.84
CA LYS A 325 -14.17 -6.46 -24.57
C LYS A 325 -14.95 -7.76 -24.67
N PHE A 326 -16.26 -7.63 -24.46
CA PHE A 326 -17.28 -8.64 -24.74
C PHE A 326 -17.10 -9.27 -26.11
#